data_AF-C6A4V9-F1
#
_entry.id   AF-C6A4V9-F1
#
_cell.length_a   1.000
_cell.length_b   1.000
_cell.length_c   1.000
_cell.angle_alpha   90.00
_cell.angle_beta   90.00
_cell.angle_gamma   90.00
#
_symmetry.space_group_name_H-M   'P 1'
#
loop_
_entity.id
_entity.type
_entity.pdbx_description
1 polymer ?
#
loop_
_entity_poly.entity_id
_entity_poly.type
_entity_poly.pdbx_seq_one_letter_code
_entity_poly.pdbx_strand_id
1 'polypeptide(L)' 'MNENQILILKSINGKHRSLNAFLEEISKDTRKPISTLKLNAKILKKLGLIDYGEKNHPKPIELTKHGRLVLKILGVVE' A
#
# COMPACT_ATOMS: atom_id res chain seq x y z
N MET A 1 7.68 -2.06 -11.64
CA MET A 1 7.23 -1.64 -10.29
C MET A 1 8.44 -1.05 -9.57
N ASN A 2 8.31 0.07 -8.86
CA ASN A 2 9.45 0.73 -8.18
C ASN A 2 9.55 0.30 -6.70
N GLU A 3 10.65 0.67 -6.04
CA GLU A 3 10.91 0.30 -4.64
C GLU A 3 9.83 0.76 -3.66
N ASN A 4 9.26 1.96 -3.86
CA ASN A 4 8.22 2.49 -2.99
C ASN A 4 6.91 1.70 -3.12
N GLN A 5 6.57 1.27 -4.33
CA GLN A 5 5.43 0.41 -4.61
C GLN A 5 5.60 -0.97 -3.96
N ILE A 6 6.80 -1.55 -4.11
CA ILE A 6 7.16 -2.83 -3.49
C ILE A 6 7.06 -2.74 -1.96
N LEU A 7 7.63 -1.67 -1.38
CA LEU A 7 7.56 -1.39 0.05
C LEU A 7 6.11 -1.33 0.54
N ILE A 8 5.28 -0.49 -0.10
CA ILE A 8 3.86 -0.35 0.25
C ILE A 8 3.16 -1.71 0.20
N LEU A 9 3.33 -2.49 -0.86
CA LEU A 9 2.64 -3.78 -0.99
C LEU A 9 3.03 -4.75 0.13
N LYS A 10 4.32 -4.83 0.48
CA LYS A 10 4.82 -5.73 1.53
C LYS A 10 4.41 -5.30 2.94
N SER A 11 4.25 -4.00 3.18
CA SER A 11 3.92 -3.47 4.50
C SER A 11 2.45 -3.62 4.88
N ILE A 12 1.55 -3.94 3.93
CA ILE A 12 0.12 -4.11 4.23
C ILE A 12 -0.09 -5.41 5.02
N ASN A 13 -0.45 -5.27 6.29
CA ASN A 13 -0.62 -6.35 7.25
C ASN A 13 -2.03 -6.39 7.88
N GLY A 14 -2.98 -5.60 7.36
CA GLY A 14 -4.35 -5.51 7.87
C GLY A 14 -4.55 -4.72 9.17
N LYS A 15 -3.49 -4.16 9.77
CA LYS A 15 -3.59 -3.40 11.04
C LYS A 15 -4.12 -1.98 10.86
N HIS A 16 -3.94 -1.37 9.68
CA HIS A 16 -4.25 0.04 9.47
C HIS A 16 -5.67 0.27 8.96
N ARG A 17 -6.43 1.07 9.70
CA ARG A 17 -7.82 1.43 9.38
C ARG A 17 -7.96 2.46 8.25
N SER A 18 -6.89 3.12 7.84
CA SER A 18 -6.90 4.09 6.74
C SER A 18 -5.56 4.13 6.01
N LEU A 19 -5.58 4.64 4.76
CA LEU A 19 -4.37 4.88 4.00
C LEU A 19 -3.43 5.87 4.70
N ASN A 20 -3.94 6.98 5.25
CA ASN A 20 -3.07 8.01 5.84
C ASN A 20 -2.29 7.47 7.04
N ALA A 21 -2.93 6.76 7.96
CA ALA A 21 -2.25 6.15 9.10
C ALA A 21 -1.15 5.17 8.67
N PHE A 22 -1.44 4.34 7.66
CA PHE A 22 -0.48 3.42 7.08
C PHE A 22 0.73 4.13 6.43
N LEU A 23 0.49 5.18 5.64
CA LEU A 23 1.57 5.92 4.97
C LEU A 23 2.39 6.78 5.95
N GLU A 24 1.78 7.26 7.03
CA GLU A 24 2.49 7.96 8.11
C GLU A 24 3.47 7.04 8.83
N GLU A 25 3.07 5.80 9.12
CA GLU A 25 3.97 4.79 9.71
C GLU A 25 5.14 4.49 8.78
N ILE A 26 4.87 4.15 7.51
CA ILE A 26 5.93 3.90 6.52
C ILE A 26 6.86 5.10 6.36
N SER A 27 6.30 6.32 6.35
CA SER A 27 7.08 7.55 6.23
C SER A 27 8.04 7.73 7.41
N LYS A 28 7.58 7.45 8.64
CA LYS A 28 8.44 7.49 9.84
C LYS A 28 9.55 6.45 9.77
N ASP A 29 9.22 5.21 9.42
CA ASP A 29 10.17 4.10 9.44
C ASP A 29 11.24 4.20 8.33
N THR A 30 10.87 4.78 7.18
CA THR A 30 11.75 4.82 6.00
C THR A 30 12.24 6.22 5.63
N ARG A 31 11.80 7.25 6.35
CA ARG A 31 12.03 8.68 6.05
C ARG A 31 11.61 9.12 4.64
N LYS A 32 10.75 8.35 3.98
CA LYS A 32 10.23 8.68 2.64
C LYS A 32 9.12 9.74 2.75
N PRO A 33 9.06 10.74 1.86
CA PRO A 33 8.01 11.77 1.92
C PRO A 33 6.60 11.18 1.76
N ILE A 34 5.66 11.64 2.59
CA ILE A 34 4.25 11.20 2.52
C ILE A 34 3.64 11.46 1.14
N SER A 35 3.98 12.58 0.49
CA SER A 35 3.49 12.91 -0.87
C SER A 35 3.91 11.85 -1.90
N THR A 36 5.17 11.41 -1.85
CA THR A 36 5.70 10.34 -2.68
C THR A 36 4.97 9.02 -2.42
N LEU A 37 4.75 8.67 -1.15
CA LEU A 37 4.04 7.44 -0.78
C LEU A 37 2.56 7.49 -1.23
N LYS A 38 1.89 8.64 -1.09
CA LYS A 38 0.51 8.85 -1.55
C LYS A 38 0.38 8.68 -3.06
N LEU A 39 1.32 9.22 -3.84
CA LEU A 39 1.32 9.04 -5.29
C LEU A 39 1.44 7.55 -5.66
N ASN A 40 2.37 6.83 -5.01
CA ASN A 40 2.56 5.40 -5.27
C ASN A 40 1.33 4.57 -4.86
N ALA A 41 0.70 4.87 -3.71
CA ALA A 41 -0.54 4.22 -3.30
C ALA A 41 -1.69 4.43 -4.29
N LYS A 42 -1.85 5.66 -4.82
CA LYS A 42 -2.85 5.96 -5.87
C LYS A 42 -2.60 5.14 -7.13
N ILE A 43 -1.34 5.02 -7.57
CA ILE A 43 -0.97 4.19 -8.72
C ILE A 43 -1.30 2.73 -8.46
N LEU A 44 -0.95 2.18 -7.28
CA LEU A 44 -1.25 0.80 -6.92
C LEU A 44 -2.76 0.51 -6.86
N LYS A 45 -3.58 1.44 -6.36
CA LYS A 45 -5.04 1.33 -6.38
C LYS A 45 -5.58 1.35 -7.81
N LYS A 46 -5.08 2.25 -8.66
CA LYS A 46 -5.45 2.30 -10.09
C LYS A 46 -5.10 1.00 -10.84
N LEU A 47 -4.00 0.35 -10.46
CA LEU A 47 -3.60 -0.96 -10.98
C LEU A 47 -4.36 -2.13 -10.35
N GLY A 48 -5.27 -1.87 -9.40
CA GLY A 48 -6.03 -2.91 -8.72
C GLY A 48 -5.20 -3.81 -7.81
N LEU A 49 -4.02 -3.36 -7.36
CA LEU A 49 -3.14 -4.15 -6.48
C LEU A 49 -3.45 -3.95 -4.99
N ILE A 50 -3.92 -2.76 -4.63
CA ILE A 50 -4.42 -2.45 -3.29
C ILE A 50 -5.79 -1.81 -3.37
N ASP A 51 -6.52 -1.86 -2.26
CA ASP A 51 -7.75 -1.10 -2.09
C ASP A 51 -7.76 -0.39 -0.75
N TYR A 52 -8.47 0.73 -0.68
CA TYR A 52 -8.66 1.54 0.52
C TYR A 52 -9.83 2.49 0.31
N GLY A 53 -10.50 2.89 1.40
CA GLY A 53 -11.65 3.78 1.32
C GLY A 53 -11.28 5.25 1.21
N GLU A 54 -12.27 6.04 0.84
CA GLU A 54 -12.18 7.50 0.79
C GLU A 54 -12.85 8.13 2.02
N LYS A 55 -12.71 9.45 2.18
CA LYS A 55 -13.24 10.18 3.34
C LYS A 55 -14.73 9.89 3.61
N ASN A 56 -15.52 9.80 2.54
CA ASN A 56 -16.98 9.59 2.65
C ASN A 56 -17.37 8.10 2.70
N HIS A 57 -16.43 7.21 2.37
CA HIS A 57 -16.63 5.76 2.37
C HIS A 57 -15.38 5.08 2.93
N PRO A 58 -15.15 5.18 4.24
CA PRO A 58 -13.92 4.70 4.85
C PRO A 58 -13.83 3.18 4.78
N LYS A 59 -12.64 2.70 4.40
CA LYS A 59 -12.31 1.28 4.35
C LYS A 59 -10.82 1.13 4.68
N PRO A 60 -10.44 0.10 5.47
CA PRO A 60 -9.04 -0.25 5.70
C PRO A 60 -8.24 -0.42 4.40
N ILE A 61 -6.93 -0.25 4.50
CA ILE A 61 -6.04 -0.59 3.38
C ILE A 61 -5.86 -2.11 3.32
N GLU A 62 -6.01 -2.68 2.13
CA GLU A 62 -5.95 -4.12 1.89
C GLU A 62 -5.22 -4.44 0.59
N LEU A 63 -4.53 -5.58 0.57
CA LEU A 63 -4.07 -6.19 -0.68
C LEU A 63 -5.26 -6.83 -1.40
N THR A 64 -5.35 -6.60 -2.71
CA THR A 64 -6.30 -7.34 -3.55
C THR A 64 -5.76 -8.75 -3.84
N LYS A 65 -6.57 -9.58 -4.51
CA LYS A 65 -6.08 -10.87 -5.05
C LYS A 65 -4.91 -10.68 -6.02
N HIS A 66 -4.96 -9.66 -6.88
CA HIS A 66 -3.87 -9.32 -7.80
C HIS A 66 -2.62 -8.83 -7.08
N GLY A 67 -2.77 -7.98 -6.06
CA GLY A 67 -1.65 -7.53 -5.23
C GLY A 67 -0.91 -8.69 -4.56
N ARG A 68 -1.65 -9.66 -4.01
CA ARG A 68 -1.08 -10.89 -3.45
C ARG A 68 -0.33 -11.71 -4.50
N LEU A 69 -0.92 -11.90 -5.68
CA LEU A 69 -0.27 -12.63 -6.77
C LEU A 69 1.05 -11.97 -7.20
N VAL A 70 1.07 -10.64 -7.36
CA VAL A 70 2.29 -9.89 -7.71
C VAL A 70 3.37 -10.09 -6.66
N LEU A 71 3.03 -10.03 -5.37
CA LEU A 71 4.00 -10.26 -4.31
C LEU A 71 4.58 -11.70 -4.32
N LYS A 72 3.76 -12.70 -4.65
CA LYS A 72 4.23 -14.09 -4.85
C LYS A 72 5.19 -14.21 -6.03
N ILE A 73 4.87 -13.60 -7.17
CA ILE A 73 5.73 -13.60 -8.37
C ILE A 73 7.07 -12.93 -8.08
N LEU A 74 7.07 -11.86 -7.29
CA LEU A 74 8.29 -11.17 -6.87
C LEU A 74 9.11 -11.94 -5.83
N GLY A 75 8.62 -13.10 -5.35
CA GLY A 75 9.32 -13.95 -4.39
C GLY A 75 9.46 -13.30 -3.01
N VAL A 76 8.46 -12.53 -2.57
CA VAL A 76 8.57 -11.77 -1.31
C VAL A 76 7.53 -12.09 -0.24
N VAL A 77 6.71 -13.11 -0.49
CA VAL A 77 5.85 -13.75 0.51
C VAL A 77 5.72 -15.21 0.07
N GLU A 78 5.83 -16.11 1.04
CA GLU A 78 5.54 -17.54 0.87
C GLU A 78 4.03 -17.79 0.65
#